data_AF-A0A7W1A0T9-F1
#
_entry.id   AF-A0A7W1A0T9-F1
#
_cell.length_a   1.000
_cell.length_b   1.000
_cell.length_c   1.000
_cell.angle_alpha   90.00
_cell.angle_beta   90.00
_cell.angle_gamma   90.00
#
_symmetry.space_group_name_H-M   'P 1'
#
loop_
_entity.id
_entity.type
_entity.pdbx_description
1 polymer ?
#
loop_
_entity_poly.entity_id
_entity_poly.type
_entity_poly.pdbx_seq_one_letter_code
_entity_poly.pdbx_strand_id
1 'polypeptide(L)'
;MNRLAPQLVFVTLLSVAGCKQTEPNYCEDVPVTHNCMDKIDADTSCSSNAQCSGATPVCDVGGAKACVQCTTTDATACSGATPVCGTNNTCERCTMHAQCSSNVCLPDGSCSDGVNVAYVTANGSGSTCTKAMPCGTLAAAINTNKPLVKIANGLVKDSATTSIDGKAVTILADSGAKLDRDGDGPILEVRSANGDVKIYDLEITGASGVSGADGILVTPNGGAPKLALTRVKITSNQGSGIACNGGALTVSQSTVSSNQGGGISISGTGTMFDVTNNFIVYNGTANGVNATQLGGIAATSNTSGAKLQWNTIAFNQSDGAIYRGGVSCTGAMVSAAGNLIYRNSEADGLGGLKTDANTQRNATGCQFGNSLALATDAANLGLKSPATQPFDFHLTATSPSSVVDAGGSCIGIDFDAQARPIGSACDLGADEFKP
;
A
#
# COMPACT_ATOMS: atom_id res chain seq x y z
N MET A 1 8.94 85.23 29.90
CA MET A 1 7.99 85.91 29.01
C MET A 1 6.61 85.37 29.31
N ASN A 2 5.73 86.25 29.82
CA ASN A 2 4.25 86.28 29.73
C ASN A 2 3.41 85.01 30.05
N ARG A 3 2.26 85.06 30.72
CA ARG A 3 1.51 86.05 31.53
C ARG A 3 0.18 85.33 31.91
N LEU A 4 -0.40 85.72 33.05
CA LEU A 4 -1.85 85.90 33.31
C LEU A 4 -2.80 84.68 33.48
N ALA A 5 -3.41 84.65 34.67
CA ALA A 5 -4.78 84.22 34.98
C ALA A 5 -5.84 85.20 34.38
N PRO A 6 -7.12 85.20 34.79
CA PRO A 6 -8.19 84.18 34.83
C PRO A 6 -9.43 84.63 33.99
N GLN A 7 -10.50 83.84 33.84
CA GLN A 7 -11.88 84.39 33.84
C GLN A 7 -12.99 83.34 33.97
N LEU A 8 -13.90 83.65 34.90
CA LEU A 8 -15.24 83.12 35.12
C LEU A 8 -16.17 83.42 33.93
N VAL A 9 -16.99 82.46 33.50
CA VAL A 9 -18.34 82.70 32.95
C VAL A 9 -19.28 81.57 33.39
N PHE A 10 -20.37 81.96 34.06
CA PHE A 10 -21.55 81.15 34.37
C PHE A 10 -22.52 81.21 33.18
N VAL A 11 -23.02 80.06 32.68
CA VAL A 11 -24.39 79.93 32.16
C VAL A 11 -24.90 78.50 32.39
N THR A 12 -26.01 78.41 33.08
CA THR A 12 -26.84 77.25 33.40
C THR A 12 -27.60 76.74 32.17
N LEU A 13 -27.72 75.42 31.97
CA LEU A 13 -28.86 74.82 31.26
C LEU A 13 -29.11 73.39 31.77
N LEU A 14 -30.32 73.14 32.27
CA LEU A 14 -30.86 71.81 32.57
C LEU A 14 -31.15 71.05 31.26
N SER A 15 -30.78 69.77 31.20
CA SER A 15 -31.61 68.75 30.54
C SER A 15 -31.24 67.34 31.00
N VAL A 16 -32.30 66.59 31.27
CA VAL A 16 -32.34 65.21 31.78
C VAL A 16 -32.15 64.23 30.63
N ALA A 17 -31.23 63.28 30.76
CA ALA A 17 -31.29 62.00 30.04
C ALA A 17 -30.38 60.98 30.75
N GLY A 18 -30.99 59.92 31.26
CA GLY A 18 -30.36 58.91 32.10
C GLY A 18 -29.28 58.09 31.39
N CYS A 19 -28.35 57.61 32.22
CA CYS A 19 -27.38 56.58 31.87
C CYS A 19 -28.09 55.33 31.34
N LYS A 20 -27.88 54.99 30.07
CA LYS A 20 -28.07 53.62 29.57
C LYS A 20 -26.70 52.93 29.56
N GLN A 21 -26.29 52.40 30.72
CA GLN A 21 -25.53 51.17 30.71
C GLN A 21 -26.59 50.06 30.68
N THR A 22 -26.78 49.47 29.50
CA THR A 22 -27.46 48.17 29.39
C THR A 22 -26.56 47.16 30.09
N GLU A 23 -26.92 46.84 31.34
CA GLU A 23 -26.41 45.68 32.07
C GLU A 23 -26.52 44.46 31.14
N PRO A 24 -25.41 43.75 30.83
CA PRO A 24 -25.44 42.55 29.99
C PRO A 24 -26.36 41.44 30.51
N ASN A 25 -26.84 41.57 31.76
CA ASN A 25 -27.62 40.57 32.47
C ASN A 25 -29.11 40.92 32.64
N TYR A 26 -29.65 41.90 31.90
CA TYR A 26 -31.08 42.27 32.01
C TYR A 26 -31.98 41.44 31.08
N CYS A 27 -32.92 40.70 31.65
CA CYS A 27 -34.00 39.99 30.95
C CYS A 27 -35.37 40.56 31.37
N GLU A 28 -36.21 40.97 30.41
CA GLU A 28 -37.38 41.84 30.65
C GLU A 28 -38.54 41.19 31.45
N ASP A 29 -38.50 39.88 31.71
CA ASP A 29 -39.62 39.14 32.32
C ASP A 29 -39.24 38.22 33.50
N VAL A 30 -38.17 38.52 34.25
CA VAL A 30 -37.68 37.64 35.32
C VAL A 30 -37.52 38.41 36.64
N PRO A 31 -37.92 37.85 37.80
CA PRO A 31 -37.73 38.49 39.10
C PRO A 31 -36.26 38.87 39.35
N VAL A 32 -36.03 40.05 39.93
CA VAL A 32 -34.71 40.67 40.20
C VAL A 32 -33.71 39.83 41.03
N THR A 33 -34.09 38.64 41.46
CA THR A 33 -33.22 37.65 42.12
C THR A 33 -32.62 36.62 41.15
N HIS A 34 -33.00 36.66 39.87
CA HIS A 34 -32.54 35.72 38.85
C HIS A 34 -31.43 36.37 38.02
N ASN A 35 -30.21 35.86 38.12
CA ASN A 35 -29.00 36.43 37.50
C ASN A 35 -28.87 36.17 35.98
N CYS A 36 -29.95 35.79 35.29
CA CYS A 36 -29.98 35.35 33.88
C CYS A 36 -28.90 34.34 33.44
N MET A 37 -28.08 33.79 34.34
CA MET A 37 -27.06 32.79 33.99
C MET A 37 -27.72 31.47 33.59
N ASP A 38 -28.84 31.11 34.23
CA ASP A 38 -29.59 29.89 33.89
C ASP A 38 -30.36 29.99 32.55
N LYS A 39 -30.33 31.15 31.88
CA LYS A 39 -30.88 31.33 30.51
C LYS A 39 -29.80 31.54 29.44
N ILE A 40 -28.52 31.60 29.83
CA ILE A 40 -27.38 31.47 28.91
C ILE A 40 -27.02 29.98 28.70
N ASP A 41 -27.69 29.06 29.38
CA ASP A 41 -27.85 27.70 28.88
C ASP A 41 -28.99 27.68 27.86
N ALA A 42 -28.80 28.33 26.72
CA ALA A 42 -29.53 27.91 25.52
C ALA A 42 -29.17 26.44 25.39
N ASP A 43 -30.13 25.57 25.72
CA ASP A 43 -30.00 24.12 25.69
C ASP A 43 -29.29 23.77 24.38
N THR A 44 -27.98 23.53 24.46
CA THR A 44 -27.13 23.22 23.30
C THR A 44 -27.45 21.80 22.83
N SER A 45 -28.45 21.17 23.45
CA SER A 45 -29.04 19.94 23.02
C SER A 45 -29.88 20.15 21.74
N CYS A 46 -29.46 19.50 20.68
CA CYS A 46 -30.28 19.28 19.52
C CYS A 46 -31.26 18.14 19.79
N SER A 47 -32.40 18.18 19.11
CA SER A 47 -33.43 17.15 19.10
C SER A 47 -33.68 16.57 17.71
N SER A 48 -33.08 17.19 16.67
CA SER A 48 -33.11 16.73 15.29
C SER A 48 -31.97 17.35 14.48
N ASN A 49 -31.65 16.74 13.34
CA ASN A 49 -30.62 17.24 12.42
C ASN A 49 -30.93 18.65 11.88
N ALA A 50 -32.20 19.08 11.89
CA ALA A 50 -32.58 20.42 11.45
C ALA A 50 -32.01 21.54 12.33
N GLN A 51 -31.60 21.23 13.56
CA GLN A 51 -30.96 22.17 14.49
C GLN A 51 -29.43 22.22 14.34
N CYS A 52 -28.88 21.38 13.46
CA CYS A 52 -27.46 21.21 13.25
C CYS A 52 -27.07 21.71 11.85
N SER A 53 -25.87 22.28 11.71
CA SER A 53 -25.42 22.87 10.44
C SER A 53 -23.90 22.91 10.34
N GLY A 54 -23.38 23.21 9.14
CA GLY A 54 -21.94 23.31 8.91
C GLY A 54 -21.24 21.95 9.03
N ALA A 55 -20.11 21.92 9.75
CA ALA A 55 -19.27 20.74 9.89
C ALA A 55 -19.87 19.64 10.79
N THR A 56 -20.93 19.96 11.55
CA THR A 56 -21.62 19.02 12.44
C THR A 56 -23.11 19.00 12.12
N PRO A 57 -23.53 18.42 10.98
CA PRO A 57 -24.91 18.49 10.50
C PRO A 57 -25.87 17.48 11.16
N VAL A 58 -25.37 16.56 11.97
CA VAL A 58 -26.16 15.47 12.57
C VAL A 58 -26.36 15.73 14.05
N CYS A 59 -27.57 15.48 14.53
CA CYS A 59 -27.88 15.51 15.95
C CYS A 59 -27.73 14.14 16.61
N ASP A 60 -26.91 14.04 17.65
CA ASP A 60 -26.79 12.83 18.48
C ASP A 60 -27.97 12.68 19.45
N VAL A 61 -29.18 12.50 18.91
CA VAL A 61 -30.43 12.42 19.68
C VAL A 61 -30.44 11.30 20.72
N GLY A 62 -29.66 10.24 20.50
CA GLY A 62 -29.56 9.07 21.38
C GLY A 62 -28.44 9.16 22.43
N GLY A 63 -27.53 10.13 22.30
CA GLY A 63 -26.37 10.28 23.18
C GLY A 63 -26.33 11.64 23.86
N ALA A 64 -25.30 12.43 23.55
CA ALA A 64 -25.04 13.72 24.20
C ALA A 64 -26.03 14.81 23.80
N LYS A 65 -26.92 14.53 22.84
CA LYS A 65 -27.78 15.50 22.16
C LYS A 65 -26.99 16.66 21.57
N ALA A 66 -25.73 16.48 21.21
CA ALA A 66 -24.92 17.52 20.58
C ALA A 66 -24.96 17.38 19.05
N CYS A 67 -24.73 18.49 18.35
CA CYS A 67 -24.47 18.44 16.92
C CYS A 67 -23.07 17.87 16.67
N VAL A 68 -23.01 16.78 15.91
CA VAL A 68 -21.82 16.00 15.59
C VAL A 68 -21.69 15.82 14.07
N GLN A 69 -20.55 15.30 13.59
CA GLN A 69 -20.36 15.10 12.16
C GLN A 69 -21.27 13.99 11.62
N CYS A 70 -21.48 12.96 12.45
CA CYS A 70 -22.26 11.78 12.10
C CYS A 70 -22.67 11.02 13.36
N THR A 71 -23.58 10.07 13.20
CA THR A 71 -23.88 9.04 14.20
C THR A 71 -23.92 7.69 13.51
N THR A 72 -24.00 6.59 14.25
CA THR A 72 -24.17 5.25 13.65
C THR A 72 -25.47 5.12 12.84
N THR A 73 -26.51 5.90 13.18
CA THR A 73 -27.78 5.92 12.45
C THR A 73 -27.74 6.84 11.23
N ASP A 74 -26.99 7.92 11.29
CA ASP A 74 -26.82 8.88 10.18
C ASP A 74 -25.38 8.85 9.62
N ALA A 75 -24.84 7.65 9.42
CA ALA A 75 -23.48 7.46 8.90
C ALA A 75 -23.32 8.02 7.47
N THR A 76 -24.41 8.18 6.72
CA THR A 76 -24.43 8.78 5.38
C THR A 76 -24.08 10.28 5.37
N ALA A 77 -24.02 10.94 6.53
CA ALA A 77 -23.47 12.29 6.65
C ALA A 77 -21.96 12.33 6.33
N CYS A 78 -21.26 11.21 6.51
CA CYS A 78 -19.88 11.04 6.11
C CYS A 78 -19.76 10.73 4.61
N SER A 79 -18.92 11.47 3.90
CA SER A 79 -18.72 11.32 2.45
C SER A 79 -17.28 11.63 2.04
N GLY A 80 -16.96 11.38 0.77
CA GLY A 80 -15.63 11.63 0.22
C GLY A 80 -14.55 10.74 0.85
N ALA A 81 -13.45 11.35 1.29
CA ALA A 81 -12.28 10.66 1.84
C ALA A 81 -12.45 10.17 3.30
N THR A 82 -13.54 10.56 3.96
CA THR A 82 -13.88 10.13 5.32
C THR A 82 -15.31 9.61 5.36
N PRO A 83 -15.58 8.43 4.78
CA PRO A 83 -16.93 7.92 4.58
C PRO A 83 -17.50 7.15 5.79
N VAL A 84 -16.68 6.86 6.80
CA VAL A 84 -17.07 6.03 7.95
C VAL A 84 -17.37 6.93 9.14
N CYS A 85 -18.48 6.68 9.83
CA CYS A 85 -18.71 7.33 11.12
C CYS A 85 -17.98 6.57 12.24
N GLY A 86 -16.97 7.20 12.83
CA GLY A 86 -16.23 6.67 13.97
C GLY A 86 -17.07 6.66 15.25
N THR A 87 -16.62 5.91 16.25
CA THR A 87 -17.30 5.80 17.56
C THR A 87 -17.29 7.11 18.36
N ASN A 88 -16.47 8.07 17.95
CA ASN A 88 -16.37 9.42 18.49
C ASN A 88 -17.29 10.43 17.76
N ASN A 89 -18.22 9.95 16.92
CA ASN A 89 -19.11 10.77 16.10
C ASN A 89 -18.37 11.72 15.13
N THR A 90 -17.17 11.33 14.70
CA THR A 90 -16.39 12.01 13.66
C THR A 90 -16.30 11.16 12.40
N CYS A 91 -16.24 11.82 11.25
CA CYS A 91 -16.04 11.13 9.99
C CYS A 91 -14.57 10.73 9.82
N GLU A 92 -14.34 9.45 9.57
CA GLU A 92 -13.04 8.82 9.47
C GLU A 92 -12.88 8.12 8.12
N ARG A 93 -11.62 7.93 7.72
CA ARG A 93 -11.27 7.09 6.57
C ARG A 93 -11.60 5.63 6.86
N CYS A 94 -12.03 4.89 5.85
CA CYS A 94 -12.09 3.44 5.99
C CYS A 94 -10.67 2.87 6.07
N THR A 95 -10.53 1.81 6.86
CA THR A 95 -9.32 1.01 7.04
C THR A 95 -9.57 -0.47 6.70
N MET A 96 -10.84 -0.86 6.60
CA MET A 96 -11.26 -2.22 6.26
C MET A 96 -12.43 -2.18 5.29
N HIS A 97 -12.44 -3.14 4.37
CA HIS A 97 -13.50 -3.26 3.37
C HIS A 97 -14.90 -3.31 3.98
N ALA A 98 -15.09 -4.05 5.09
CA ALA A 98 -16.38 -4.23 5.75
C ALA A 98 -17.00 -2.94 6.32
N GLN A 99 -16.23 -1.85 6.45
CA GLN A 99 -16.76 -0.55 6.89
C GLN A 99 -17.56 0.15 5.78
N CYS A 100 -17.42 -0.29 4.53
CA CYS A 100 -18.12 0.26 3.39
C CYS A 100 -19.35 -0.60 3.04
N SER A 101 -20.47 0.02 2.69
CA SER A 101 -21.67 -0.70 2.23
C SER A 101 -21.40 -1.61 1.02
N SER A 102 -20.48 -1.21 0.15
CA SER A 102 -19.98 -2.00 -0.98
C SER A 102 -19.04 -3.14 -0.58
N ASN A 103 -18.56 -3.23 0.67
CA ASN A 103 -17.38 -4.03 1.04
C ASN A 103 -16.12 -3.67 0.24
N VAL A 104 -15.95 -2.39 -0.14
CA VAL A 104 -14.77 -1.92 -0.87
C VAL A 104 -14.28 -0.59 -0.30
N CYS A 105 -13.37 -0.70 0.67
CA CYS A 105 -12.47 0.38 1.06
C CYS A 105 -11.32 0.52 0.05
N LEU A 106 -11.10 1.73 -0.47
CA LEU A 106 -10.04 2.06 -1.41
C LEU A 106 -8.75 2.48 -0.67
N PRO A 107 -7.58 2.41 -1.33
CA PRO A 107 -6.30 2.78 -0.71
C PRO A 107 -6.20 4.21 -0.19
N ASP A 108 -7.03 5.13 -0.71
CA ASP A 108 -7.11 6.51 -0.25
C ASP A 108 -8.00 6.69 1.01
N GLY A 109 -8.60 5.60 1.50
CA GLY A 109 -9.48 5.61 2.67
C GLY A 109 -10.95 5.94 2.35
N SER A 110 -11.32 6.08 1.08
CA SER A 110 -12.70 6.26 0.66
C SER A 110 -13.43 4.94 0.41
N CYS A 111 -14.76 4.96 0.44
CA CYS A 111 -15.60 3.81 0.12
C CYS A 111 -16.07 3.91 -1.32
N SER A 112 -15.91 2.83 -2.09
CA SER A 112 -16.41 2.77 -3.46
C SER A 112 -17.92 2.50 -3.52
N ASP A 113 -18.58 2.98 -4.58
CA ASP A 113 -19.95 2.56 -4.92
C ASP A 113 -19.93 1.13 -5.49
N GLY A 114 -20.83 0.28 -4.99
CA GLY A 114 -20.97 -1.10 -5.44
C GLY A 114 -21.28 -1.25 -6.93
N VAL A 115 -21.85 -0.23 -7.59
CA VAL A 115 -22.08 -0.26 -9.05
C VAL A 115 -20.79 -0.30 -9.85
N ASN A 116 -19.68 0.18 -9.28
CA ASN A 116 -18.35 0.21 -9.92
C ASN A 116 -17.52 -1.05 -9.64
N VAL A 117 -18.06 -2.02 -8.89
CA VAL A 117 -17.32 -3.19 -8.40
C VAL A 117 -17.85 -4.47 -9.02
N ALA A 118 -16.96 -5.27 -9.60
CA ALA A 118 -17.22 -6.67 -9.93
C ALA A 118 -16.73 -7.55 -8.78
N TYR A 119 -17.62 -8.37 -8.20
CA TYR A 119 -17.30 -9.24 -7.07
C TYR A 119 -16.96 -10.64 -7.56
N VAL A 120 -15.90 -11.21 -7.00
CA VAL A 120 -15.38 -12.55 -7.32
C VAL A 120 -15.26 -13.34 -6.02
N THR A 121 -15.68 -14.60 -6.04
CA THR A 121 -15.51 -15.54 -4.93
C THR A 121 -15.27 -16.95 -5.46
N ALA A 122 -14.65 -17.80 -4.64
CA ALA A 122 -14.48 -19.21 -4.97
C ALA A 122 -15.85 -19.85 -5.25
N ASN A 123 -15.96 -20.57 -6.36
CA ASN A 123 -17.20 -21.22 -6.82
C ASN A 123 -18.37 -20.26 -7.13
N GLY A 124 -18.11 -18.96 -7.31
CA GLY A 124 -19.12 -18.02 -7.80
C GLY A 124 -19.66 -18.41 -9.18
N SER A 125 -20.90 -18.05 -9.47
CA SER A 125 -21.56 -18.41 -10.74
C SER A 125 -22.36 -17.26 -11.36
N GLY A 126 -22.31 -16.06 -10.78
CA GLY A 126 -22.99 -14.89 -11.32
C GLY A 126 -22.35 -14.46 -12.64
N SER A 127 -23.15 -14.03 -13.61
CA SER A 127 -22.65 -13.52 -14.91
C SER A 127 -22.42 -12.00 -14.90
N THR A 128 -23.04 -11.29 -13.95
CA THR A 128 -22.94 -9.83 -13.80
C THR A 128 -21.99 -9.41 -12.68
N CYS A 129 -21.39 -10.38 -11.98
CA CYS A 129 -20.47 -10.20 -10.86
C CYS A 129 -20.97 -9.19 -9.80
N THR A 130 -22.25 -9.25 -9.43
CA THR A 130 -22.79 -8.37 -8.38
C THR A 130 -22.41 -8.89 -7.00
N LYS A 131 -22.54 -8.05 -5.96
CA LYS A 131 -22.28 -8.48 -4.57
C LYS A 131 -23.15 -9.68 -4.16
N ALA A 132 -24.39 -9.74 -4.62
CA ALA A 132 -25.32 -10.84 -4.34
C ALA A 132 -25.09 -12.08 -5.22
N MET A 133 -24.54 -11.90 -6.42
CA MET A 133 -24.21 -12.99 -7.36
C MET A 133 -22.80 -12.76 -7.90
N PRO A 134 -21.76 -13.06 -7.09
CA PRO A 134 -20.37 -12.89 -7.51
C PRO A 134 -19.99 -13.89 -8.61
N CYS A 135 -19.01 -13.50 -9.41
CA CYS A 135 -18.39 -14.34 -10.43
C CYS A 135 -17.45 -15.37 -9.80
N GLY A 136 -17.24 -16.50 -10.49
CA GLY A 136 -16.34 -17.57 -10.05
C GLY A 136 -14.89 -17.41 -10.49
N THR A 137 -14.63 -16.50 -11.43
CA THR A 137 -13.31 -16.28 -12.04
C THR A 137 -13.00 -14.79 -12.12
N LEU A 138 -11.71 -14.45 -12.08
CA LEU A 138 -11.24 -13.09 -12.32
C LEU A 138 -11.52 -12.68 -13.77
N ALA A 139 -11.29 -13.57 -14.74
CA ALA A 139 -11.58 -13.31 -16.15
C ALA A 139 -13.03 -12.87 -16.39
N ALA A 140 -14.01 -13.51 -15.73
CA ALA A 140 -15.42 -13.09 -15.83
C ALA A 140 -15.63 -11.68 -15.27
N ALA A 141 -15.00 -11.33 -14.14
CA ALA A 141 -15.07 -9.98 -13.58
C ALA A 141 -14.43 -8.92 -14.49
N ILE A 142 -13.27 -9.20 -15.09
CA ILE A 142 -12.62 -8.29 -16.05
C ILE A 142 -13.50 -8.04 -17.29
N ASN A 143 -14.31 -9.01 -17.69
CA ASN A 143 -15.23 -8.88 -18.82
C ASN A 143 -16.45 -7.99 -18.52
N THR A 144 -16.74 -7.67 -17.26
CA THR A 144 -17.80 -6.71 -16.91
C THR A 144 -17.42 -5.26 -17.21
N ASN A 145 -16.14 -4.98 -17.49
CA ASN A 145 -15.59 -3.63 -17.70
C ASN A 145 -15.81 -2.67 -16.54
N LYS A 146 -16.05 -3.19 -15.33
CA LYS A 146 -16.05 -2.39 -14.12
C LYS A 146 -14.62 -2.00 -13.75
N PRO A 147 -14.39 -0.76 -13.25
CA PRO A 147 -13.05 -0.28 -12.94
C PRO A 147 -12.45 -0.98 -11.70
N LEU A 148 -13.28 -1.59 -10.85
CA LEU A 148 -12.86 -2.28 -9.64
C LEU A 148 -13.27 -3.75 -9.68
N VAL A 149 -12.36 -4.62 -9.25
CA VAL A 149 -12.65 -6.02 -8.95
C VAL A 149 -12.39 -6.27 -7.48
N LYS A 150 -13.35 -6.88 -6.79
CA LYS A 150 -13.23 -7.31 -5.40
C LYS A 150 -13.16 -8.83 -5.34
N ILE A 151 -12.03 -9.38 -4.89
CA ILE A 151 -11.85 -10.83 -4.69
C ILE A 151 -12.04 -11.15 -3.22
N ALA A 152 -12.99 -12.05 -2.92
CA ALA A 152 -13.24 -12.55 -1.58
C ALA A 152 -12.17 -13.56 -1.14
N ASN A 153 -12.11 -13.84 0.16
CA ASN A 153 -11.24 -14.87 0.72
C ASN A 153 -11.49 -16.24 0.04
N GLY A 154 -10.43 -17.00 -0.18
CA GLY A 154 -10.45 -18.32 -0.80
C GLY A 154 -9.68 -18.37 -2.10
N LEU A 155 -9.61 -19.57 -2.70
CA LEU A 155 -8.95 -19.79 -3.97
C LEU A 155 -9.93 -19.57 -5.13
N VAL A 156 -9.67 -18.53 -5.93
CA VAL A 156 -10.29 -18.31 -7.23
C VAL A 156 -9.41 -18.95 -8.28
N LYS A 157 -9.99 -19.80 -9.12
CA LYS A 157 -9.28 -20.51 -10.17
C LYS A 157 -9.87 -20.17 -11.53
N ASP A 158 -9.09 -19.47 -12.35
CA ASP A 158 -9.47 -19.20 -13.73
C ASP A 158 -9.22 -20.43 -14.61
N SER A 159 -9.96 -20.60 -15.71
CA SER A 159 -9.81 -21.79 -16.57
C SER A 159 -8.59 -21.71 -17.51
N ALA A 160 -7.95 -20.55 -17.60
CA ALA A 160 -6.79 -20.25 -18.44
C ALA A 160 -6.11 -18.96 -17.93
N THR A 161 -5.05 -18.52 -18.59
CA THR A 161 -4.43 -17.21 -18.33
C THR A 161 -5.47 -16.09 -18.35
N THR A 162 -5.56 -15.35 -17.24
CA THR A 162 -6.34 -14.13 -17.17
C THR A 162 -5.60 -13.03 -17.94
N SER A 163 -6.15 -12.55 -19.05
CA SER A 163 -5.54 -11.46 -19.81
C SER A 163 -6.27 -10.14 -19.57
N ILE A 164 -5.54 -9.13 -19.10
CA ILE A 164 -6.00 -7.74 -19.00
C ILE A 164 -5.33 -6.95 -20.13
N ASP A 165 -6.06 -6.79 -21.23
CA ASP A 165 -5.57 -6.20 -22.47
C ASP A 165 -6.15 -4.79 -22.68
N GLY A 166 -5.31 -3.77 -22.53
CA GLY A 166 -5.69 -2.38 -22.80
C GLY A 166 -6.76 -1.81 -21.86
N LYS A 167 -6.90 -2.36 -20.65
CA LYS A 167 -7.87 -1.92 -19.63
C LYS A 167 -7.19 -1.36 -18.39
N ALA A 168 -7.82 -0.34 -17.80
CA ALA A 168 -7.50 0.13 -16.46
C ALA A 168 -8.39 -0.59 -15.44
N VAL A 169 -7.80 -1.28 -14.46
CA VAL A 169 -8.55 -2.00 -13.42
C VAL A 169 -7.78 -2.01 -12.10
N THR A 170 -8.51 -1.81 -11.00
CA THR A 170 -7.96 -2.01 -9.65
C THR A 170 -8.58 -3.26 -9.02
N ILE A 171 -7.73 -4.20 -8.64
CA ILE A 171 -8.08 -5.46 -8.00
C ILE A 171 -7.78 -5.33 -6.51
N LEU A 172 -8.80 -5.52 -5.69
CA LEU A 172 -8.74 -5.43 -4.22
C LEU A 172 -9.11 -6.81 -3.66
N ALA A 173 -8.28 -7.38 -2.81
CA ALA A 173 -8.49 -8.73 -2.29
C ALA A 173 -8.79 -8.72 -0.78
N ASP A 174 -9.63 -9.63 -0.31
CA ASP A 174 -9.76 -9.90 1.12
C ASP A 174 -8.52 -10.66 1.61
N SER A 175 -8.22 -10.55 2.91
CA SER A 175 -7.16 -11.37 3.51
C SER A 175 -7.41 -12.86 3.25
N GLY A 176 -6.40 -13.56 2.73
CA GLY A 176 -6.47 -14.98 2.37
C GLY A 176 -7.03 -15.27 0.97
N ALA A 177 -7.40 -14.24 0.20
CA ALA A 177 -7.75 -14.42 -1.21
C ALA A 177 -6.53 -14.86 -2.03
N LYS A 178 -6.76 -15.86 -2.90
CA LYS A 178 -5.75 -16.44 -3.79
C LYS A 178 -6.28 -16.51 -5.21
N LEU A 179 -5.39 -16.27 -6.18
CA LEU A 179 -5.63 -16.47 -7.59
C LEU A 179 -4.68 -17.54 -8.13
N ASP A 180 -5.26 -18.50 -8.84
CA ASP A 180 -4.60 -19.55 -9.61
C ASP A 180 -5.36 -19.71 -10.94
N ARG A 181 -4.88 -20.60 -11.82
CA ARG A 181 -5.59 -21.01 -13.03
C ARG A 181 -5.35 -22.48 -13.37
N ASP A 182 -6.25 -23.04 -14.17
CA ASP A 182 -6.04 -24.33 -14.83
C ASP A 182 -5.14 -24.18 -16.07
N GLY A 183 -4.44 -25.26 -16.43
CA GLY A 183 -3.59 -25.38 -17.62
C GLY A 183 -2.13 -24.92 -17.43
N ASP A 184 -1.45 -24.65 -18.54
CA ASP A 184 -0.06 -24.17 -18.58
C ASP A 184 0.03 -22.66 -18.93
N GLY A 185 1.14 -21.98 -18.57
CA GLY A 185 1.40 -20.57 -18.89
C GLY A 185 1.36 -19.59 -17.69
N PRO A 186 1.25 -18.27 -17.92
CA PRO A 186 1.22 -17.31 -16.82
C PRO A 186 -0.16 -17.24 -16.14
N ILE A 187 -0.24 -16.96 -14.83
CA ILE A 187 -1.57 -16.80 -14.17
C ILE A 187 -2.28 -15.57 -14.73
N LEU A 188 -1.57 -14.44 -14.69
CA LEU A 188 -2.09 -13.14 -15.11
C LEU A 188 -1.17 -12.53 -16.17
N GLU A 189 -1.75 -12.01 -17.24
CA GLU A 189 -1.02 -11.22 -18.24
C GLU A 189 -1.62 -9.82 -18.37
N VAL A 190 -0.78 -8.79 -18.22
CA VAL A 190 -1.14 -7.39 -18.47
C VAL A 190 -0.47 -6.93 -19.75
N ARG A 191 -1.27 -6.43 -20.71
CA ARG A 191 -0.73 -6.07 -22.03
C ARG A 191 -1.33 -4.81 -22.65
N SER A 192 -0.64 -4.33 -23.69
CA SER A 192 -1.03 -3.20 -24.55
C SER A 192 -0.97 -1.82 -23.89
N ALA A 193 -1.03 -0.75 -24.70
CA ALA A 193 -0.77 0.64 -24.29
C ALA A 193 -1.61 1.16 -23.11
N ASN A 194 -2.86 0.68 -22.99
CA ASN A 194 -3.82 1.17 -22.00
C ASN A 194 -4.00 0.20 -20.82
N GLY A 195 -3.18 -0.84 -20.72
CA GLY A 195 -3.17 -1.69 -19.53
C GLY A 195 -2.67 -0.89 -18.33
N ASP A 196 -3.54 -0.61 -17.35
CA ASP A 196 -3.18 0.06 -16.10
C ASP A 196 -3.80 -0.70 -14.93
N VAL A 197 -3.03 -1.64 -14.39
CA VAL A 197 -3.51 -2.63 -13.42
C VAL A 197 -2.89 -2.35 -12.07
N LYS A 198 -3.74 -2.25 -11.05
CA LYS A 198 -3.32 -2.13 -9.64
C LYS A 198 -3.87 -3.30 -8.85
N ILE A 199 -3.04 -3.97 -8.07
CA ILE A 199 -3.43 -5.15 -7.28
C ILE A 199 -3.02 -4.95 -5.83
N TYR A 200 -3.98 -5.18 -4.93
CA TYR A 200 -3.79 -5.06 -3.49
C TYR A 200 -4.15 -6.36 -2.78
N ASP A 201 -3.28 -6.77 -1.85
CA ASP A 201 -3.55 -7.81 -0.84
C ASP A 201 -3.78 -9.25 -1.38
N LEU A 202 -3.58 -9.48 -2.68
CA LEU A 202 -3.83 -10.75 -3.35
C LEU A 202 -2.61 -11.69 -3.28
N GLU A 203 -2.86 -12.99 -3.12
CA GLU A 203 -1.87 -14.04 -3.40
C GLU A 203 -2.06 -14.58 -4.83
N ILE A 204 -0.99 -14.63 -5.63
CA ILE A 204 -0.98 -15.21 -6.99
C ILE A 204 -0.02 -16.40 -6.98
N THR A 205 -0.53 -17.59 -7.33
CA THR A 205 0.19 -18.84 -7.11
C THR A 205 -0.16 -19.90 -8.14
N GLY A 206 0.70 -20.91 -8.28
CA GLY A 206 0.37 -22.17 -8.94
C GLY A 206 0.65 -22.25 -10.44
N ALA A 207 1.32 -21.25 -11.04
CA ALA A 207 1.60 -21.28 -12.47
C ALA A 207 2.44 -22.51 -12.82
N SER A 208 2.03 -23.21 -13.88
CA SER A 208 2.65 -24.46 -14.32
C SER A 208 2.89 -24.49 -15.84
N GLY A 209 3.69 -25.45 -16.30
CA GLY A 209 3.87 -25.74 -17.73
C GLY A 209 5.22 -25.37 -18.33
N VAL A 210 6.31 -25.43 -17.54
CA VAL A 210 7.74 -25.18 -17.90
C VAL A 210 8.01 -24.25 -19.10
N SER A 211 8.69 -23.11 -18.85
CA SER A 211 8.87 -21.97 -19.77
C SER A 211 7.62 -21.10 -19.91
N GLY A 212 7.69 -19.85 -19.43
CA GLY A 212 6.58 -18.89 -19.49
C GLY A 212 5.46 -19.12 -18.45
N ALA A 213 5.68 -20.04 -17.50
CA ALA A 213 4.79 -20.29 -16.37
C ALA A 213 4.93 -19.24 -15.26
N ASP A 214 4.92 -17.95 -15.63
CA ASP A 214 5.16 -16.86 -14.70
C ASP A 214 3.93 -16.60 -13.81
N GLY A 215 4.12 -16.15 -12.56
CA GLY A 215 3.00 -15.69 -11.76
C GLY A 215 2.26 -14.54 -12.45
N ILE A 216 3.02 -13.52 -12.87
CA ILE A 216 2.51 -12.40 -13.67
C ILE A 216 3.44 -12.10 -14.83
N LEU A 217 2.86 -11.93 -16.02
CA LEU A 217 3.54 -11.49 -17.23
C LEU A 217 3.06 -10.08 -17.64
N VAL A 218 4.00 -9.18 -17.94
CA VAL A 218 3.71 -7.86 -18.50
C VAL A 218 4.29 -7.75 -19.90
N THR A 219 3.41 -7.54 -20.89
CA THR A 219 3.75 -7.58 -22.31
C THR A 219 3.42 -6.24 -23.00
N PRO A 220 4.39 -5.52 -23.58
CA PRO A 220 4.15 -4.19 -24.16
C PRO A 220 3.08 -4.17 -25.26
N ASN A 221 3.05 -5.17 -26.14
CA ASN A 221 2.09 -5.33 -27.25
C ASN A 221 1.73 -4.00 -27.96
N GLY A 222 2.74 -3.32 -28.51
CA GLY A 222 2.56 -2.04 -29.20
C GLY A 222 2.36 -0.82 -28.30
N GLY A 223 2.53 -0.96 -26.97
CA GLY A 223 2.44 0.13 -26.01
C GLY A 223 3.23 -0.10 -24.72
N ALA A 224 2.90 0.66 -23.67
CA ALA A 224 3.57 0.66 -22.37
C ALA A 224 2.57 0.36 -21.23
N PRO A 225 2.19 -0.92 -21.01
CA PRO A 225 1.32 -1.32 -19.91
C PRO A 225 1.94 -0.97 -18.55
N LYS A 226 1.09 -0.81 -17.54
CA LYS A 226 1.47 -0.49 -16.17
C LYS A 226 0.91 -1.53 -15.22
N LEU A 227 1.77 -2.04 -14.34
CA LEU A 227 1.39 -2.93 -13.26
C LEU A 227 1.89 -2.35 -11.94
N ALA A 228 0.98 -2.15 -10.98
CA ALA A 228 1.31 -1.79 -9.61
C ALA A 228 0.81 -2.86 -8.64
N LEU A 229 1.70 -3.34 -7.77
CA LEU A 229 1.43 -4.36 -6.77
C LEU A 229 1.71 -3.79 -5.38
N THR A 230 0.76 -3.92 -4.46
CA THR A 230 0.95 -3.49 -3.07
C THR A 230 0.42 -4.56 -2.12
N ARG A 231 1.26 -5.04 -1.20
CA ARG A 231 0.91 -6.13 -0.26
C ARG A 231 0.48 -7.42 -0.97
N VAL A 232 1.06 -7.68 -2.15
CA VAL A 232 0.78 -8.87 -2.95
C VAL A 232 1.76 -9.99 -2.59
N LYS A 233 1.30 -11.24 -2.60
CA LYS A 233 2.16 -12.43 -2.51
C LYS A 233 2.22 -13.10 -3.88
N ILE A 234 3.41 -13.37 -4.39
CA ILE A 234 3.59 -14.11 -5.65
C ILE A 234 4.46 -15.32 -5.34
N THR A 235 3.87 -16.50 -5.40
CA THR A 235 4.51 -17.69 -4.87
C THR A 235 4.24 -18.98 -5.62
N SER A 236 5.14 -19.95 -5.46
CA SER A 236 4.95 -21.32 -5.96
C SER A 236 4.61 -21.42 -7.45
N ASN A 237 5.22 -20.55 -8.27
CA ASN A 237 5.11 -20.60 -9.72
C ASN A 237 6.30 -21.37 -10.31
N GLN A 238 6.07 -22.19 -11.34
CA GLN A 238 7.14 -22.92 -12.05
C GLN A 238 8.06 -21.97 -12.85
N GLY A 239 7.51 -20.87 -13.37
CA GLY A 239 8.24 -19.78 -13.99
C GLY A 239 8.69 -18.73 -12.99
N SER A 240 8.94 -17.50 -13.48
CA SER A 240 9.31 -16.38 -12.60
C SER A 240 8.10 -15.97 -11.76
N GLY A 241 8.34 -15.32 -10.62
CA GLY A 241 7.25 -14.63 -9.93
C GLY A 241 6.64 -13.55 -10.83
N ILE A 242 7.48 -12.64 -11.32
CA ILE A 242 7.08 -11.57 -12.25
C ILE A 242 8.04 -11.55 -13.44
N ALA A 243 7.49 -11.53 -14.65
CA ALA A 243 8.22 -11.23 -15.87
C ALA A 243 7.67 -9.94 -16.51
N CYS A 244 8.46 -8.87 -16.48
CA CYS A 244 8.10 -7.58 -17.07
C CYS A 244 8.95 -7.30 -18.30
N ASN A 245 8.35 -7.43 -19.49
CA ASN A 245 9.05 -7.34 -20.78
C ASN A 245 8.93 -5.96 -21.45
N GLY A 246 8.32 -4.99 -20.76
CA GLY A 246 8.02 -3.66 -21.29
C GLY A 246 7.08 -2.89 -20.37
N GLY A 247 7.05 -1.57 -20.50
CA GLY A 247 6.08 -0.72 -19.78
C GLY A 247 6.58 -0.25 -18.42
N ALA A 248 5.70 -0.26 -17.41
CA ALA A 248 6.01 0.18 -16.05
C ALA A 248 5.63 -0.88 -15.00
N LEU A 249 6.53 -1.13 -14.06
CA LEU A 249 6.32 -2.04 -12.93
C LEU A 249 6.54 -1.32 -11.60
N THR A 250 5.54 -1.28 -10.75
CA THR A 250 5.65 -0.85 -9.35
C THR A 250 5.35 -2.02 -8.43
N VAL A 251 6.24 -2.32 -7.50
CA VAL A 251 6.05 -3.38 -6.51
C VAL A 251 6.43 -2.83 -5.14
N SER A 252 5.47 -2.81 -4.22
CA SER A 252 5.69 -2.33 -2.86
C SER A 252 5.09 -3.24 -1.80
N GLN A 253 5.75 -3.35 -0.65
CA GLN A 253 5.26 -4.09 0.51
C GLN A 253 4.86 -5.54 0.18
N SER A 254 5.49 -6.13 -0.84
CA SER A 254 5.06 -7.39 -1.43
C SER A 254 6.08 -8.49 -1.18
N THR A 255 5.63 -9.74 -1.27
CA THR A 255 6.50 -10.92 -1.14
C THR A 255 6.52 -11.69 -2.45
N VAL A 256 7.71 -11.86 -3.02
CA VAL A 256 7.94 -12.74 -4.19
C VAL A 256 8.80 -13.90 -3.71
N SER A 257 8.23 -15.10 -3.63
CA SER A 257 8.94 -16.23 -3.03
C SER A 257 8.61 -17.61 -3.56
N SER A 258 9.57 -18.53 -3.48
CA SER A 258 9.37 -19.93 -3.89
C SER A 258 8.92 -20.08 -5.35
N ASN A 259 9.31 -19.15 -6.23
CA ASN A 259 9.08 -19.26 -7.67
C ASN A 259 10.28 -19.95 -8.30
N GLN A 260 10.05 -21.12 -8.90
CA GLN A 260 11.10 -21.99 -9.41
C GLN A 260 11.92 -21.31 -10.51
N GLY A 261 11.27 -20.56 -11.41
CA GLY A 261 11.90 -19.82 -12.51
C GLY A 261 12.74 -18.61 -12.09
N GLY A 262 12.63 -18.18 -10.84
CA GLY A 262 13.24 -16.96 -10.30
C GLY A 262 12.21 -15.95 -9.79
N GLY A 263 12.66 -14.86 -9.19
CA GLY A 263 11.82 -13.86 -8.55
C GLY A 263 11.24 -12.89 -9.56
N ILE A 264 12.00 -11.85 -9.91
CA ILE A 264 11.55 -10.76 -10.77
C ILE A 264 12.50 -10.60 -11.96
N SER A 265 11.97 -10.73 -13.18
CA SER A 265 12.68 -10.42 -14.43
C SER A 265 12.15 -9.11 -15.00
N ILE A 266 13.03 -8.14 -15.22
CA ILE A 266 12.71 -6.85 -15.84
C ILE A 266 13.58 -6.70 -17.08
N SER A 267 12.92 -6.65 -18.23
CA SER A 267 13.51 -6.56 -19.55
C SER A 267 12.73 -5.56 -20.42
N GLY A 268 13.17 -5.39 -21.66
CA GLY A 268 12.58 -4.44 -22.61
C GLY A 268 13.19 -3.04 -22.51
N THR A 269 13.52 -2.46 -23.66
CA THR A 269 14.03 -1.10 -23.73
C THR A 269 12.97 -0.10 -23.26
N GLY A 270 13.34 0.82 -22.37
CA GLY A 270 12.41 1.84 -21.88
C GLY A 270 11.50 1.38 -20.73
N THR A 271 11.66 0.15 -20.22
CA THR A 271 10.89 -0.31 -19.05
C THR A 271 11.28 0.49 -17.81
N MET A 272 10.30 1.16 -17.21
CA MET A 272 10.43 1.87 -15.93
C MET A 272 10.03 0.94 -14.79
N PHE A 273 10.71 1.02 -13.65
CA PHE A 273 10.28 0.27 -12.48
C PHE A 273 10.57 0.96 -11.15
N ASP A 274 9.74 0.66 -10.15
CA ASP A 274 9.92 1.02 -8.75
C ASP A 274 9.62 -0.21 -7.89
N VAL A 275 10.67 -0.92 -7.48
CA VAL A 275 10.59 -2.11 -6.62
C VAL A 275 11.15 -1.72 -5.26
N THR A 276 10.25 -1.44 -4.32
CA THR A 276 10.63 -0.86 -3.02
C THR A 276 9.93 -1.54 -1.84
N ASN A 277 10.63 -1.81 -0.72
CA ASN A 277 10.07 -2.45 0.47
C ASN A 277 9.48 -3.85 0.22
N ASN A 278 10.21 -4.71 -0.47
CA ASN A 278 9.74 -6.08 -0.77
C ASN A 278 10.64 -7.16 -0.19
N PHE A 279 10.03 -8.29 0.15
CA PHE A 279 10.74 -9.55 0.40
C PHE A 279 10.83 -10.34 -0.91
N ILE A 280 12.04 -10.52 -1.44
CA ILE A 280 12.30 -11.33 -2.65
C ILE A 280 13.18 -12.50 -2.23
N VAL A 281 12.55 -13.63 -1.91
CA VAL A 281 13.21 -14.69 -1.15
C VAL A 281 12.94 -16.09 -1.66
N TYR A 282 13.90 -17.00 -1.55
CA TYR A 282 13.72 -18.42 -1.90
C TYR A 282 13.27 -18.67 -3.36
N ASN A 283 13.61 -17.79 -4.30
CA ASN A 283 13.30 -17.99 -5.70
C ASN A 283 14.46 -18.65 -6.45
N GLY A 284 14.15 -19.33 -7.54
CA GLY A 284 15.11 -19.98 -8.42
C GLY A 284 15.59 -21.34 -7.91
N THR A 285 16.31 -22.06 -8.77
CA THR A 285 16.94 -23.35 -8.47
C THR A 285 18.33 -23.37 -9.07
N ALA A 286 19.37 -23.68 -8.29
CA ALA A 286 20.75 -23.64 -8.81
C ALA A 286 21.15 -24.88 -9.62
N ASN A 287 20.65 -26.07 -9.25
CA ASN A 287 21.15 -27.34 -9.75
C ASN A 287 20.04 -28.24 -10.35
N GLY A 288 20.45 -29.17 -11.21
CA GLY A 288 19.57 -30.20 -11.77
C GLY A 288 18.82 -29.74 -13.03
N VAL A 289 17.85 -30.56 -13.46
CA VAL A 289 17.09 -30.34 -14.71
C VAL A 289 16.19 -29.11 -14.66
N ASN A 290 15.92 -28.60 -13.47
CA ASN A 290 15.13 -27.40 -13.24
C ASN A 290 15.99 -26.20 -12.85
N ALA A 291 17.30 -26.25 -13.07
CA ALA A 291 18.18 -25.12 -12.79
C ALA A 291 17.75 -23.88 -13.59
N THR A 292 17.85 -22.71 -12.98
CA THR A 292 17.30 -21.47 -13.54
C THR A 292 18.35 -20.39 -13.61
N GLN A 293 18.31 -19.61 -14.68
CA GLN A 293 19.26 -18.52 -14.90
C GLN A 293 19.06 -17.36 -13.92
N LEU A 294 17.83 -17.18 -13.42
CA LEU A 294 17.43 -16.12 -12.51
C LEU A 294 17.19 -16.69 -11.10
N GLY A 295 17.76 -15.99 -10.10
CA GLY A 295 17.42 -16.17 -8.69
C GLY A 295 16.47 -15.09 -8.21
N GLY A 296 16.97 -14.02 -7.60
CA GLY A 296 16.19 -12.97 -6.97
C GLY A 296 15.61 -11.99 -7.98
N ILE A 297 16.44 -11.09 -8.50
CA ILE A 297 16.02 -10.08 -9.47
C ILE A 297 17.04 -9.88 -10.59
N ALA A 298 16.56 -9.81 -11.83
CA ALA A 298 17.33 -9.36 -12.98
C ALA A 298 16.69 -8.10 -13.58
N ALA A 299 17.40 -6.99 -13.56
CA ALA A 299 17.02 -5.73 -14.19
C ALA A 299 17.97 -5.41 -15.34
N THR A 300 17.54 -5.69 -16.56
CA THR A 300 18.37 -5.54 -17.77
C THR A 300 18.06 -4.26 -18.56
N SER A 301 16.90 -3.65 -18.30
CA SER A 301 16.49 -2.39 -18.93
C SER A 301 17.17 -1.17 -18.29
N ASN A 302 17.52 -0.19 -19.13
CA ASN A 302 18.13 1.06 -18.73
C ASN A 302 17.12 2.20 -18.84
N THR A 303 16.59 2.65 -17.72
CA THR A 303 15.80 3.88 -17.68
C THR A 303 16.21 4.75 -16.50
N SER A 304 16.36 6.04 -16.78
CA SER A 304 16.60 7.04 -15.73
C SER A 304 15.40 7.07 -14.78
N GLY A 305 15.66 6.98 -13.48
CA GLY A 305 14.62 7.02 -12.45
C GLY A 305 14.05 5.66 -12.05
N ALA A 306 14.56 4.55 -12.61
CA ALA A 306 14.23 3.22 -12.09
C ALA A 306 14.81 3.00 -10.68
N LYS A 307 14.02 2.37 -9.80
CA LYS A 307 14.36 2.15 -8.39
C LYS A 307 14.25 0.69 -8.00
N LEU A 308 15.27 0.21 -7.33
CA LEU A 308 15.30 -1.05 -6.58
C LEU A 308 15.75 -0.72 -5.16
N GLN A 309 14.86 -0.25 -4.29
CA GLN A 309 15.28 0.35 -3.02
C GLN A 309 14.70 -0.36 -1.80
N TRP A 310 15.45 -0.45 -0.70
CA TRP A 310 14.90 -0.96 0.57
C TRP A 310 14.24 -2.34 0.41
N ASN A 311 14.85 -3.27 -0.34
CA ASN A 311 14.35 -4.64 -0.45
C ASN A 311 15.25 -5.60 0.33
N THR A 312 14.65 -6.65 0.87
CA THR A 312 15.40 -7.80 1.39
C THR A 312 15.37 -8.90 0.34
N ILE A 313 16.54 -9.17 -0.24
CA ILE A 313 16.74 -10.09 -1.36
C ILE A 313 17.63 -11.23 -0.88
N ALA A 314 17.03 -12.36 -0.52
CA ALA A 314 17.76 -13.38 0.23
C ALA A 314 17.39 -14.82 -0.12
N PHE A 315 18.35 -15.75 0.06
CA PHE A 315 18.16 -17.18 -0.16
C PHE A 315 17.68 -17.58 -1.56
N ASN A 316 17.84 -16.70 -2.55
CA ASN A 316 17.52 -17.02 -3.93
C ASN A 316 18.67 -17.78 -4.59
N GLN A 317 18.37 -18.60 -5.60
CA GLN A 317 19.33 -19.46 -6.26
C GLN A 317 19.33 -19.26 -7.77
N SER A 318 20.49 -19.31 -8.42
CA SER A 318 20.58 -19.42 -9.88
C SER A 318 21.65 -20.42 -10.32
N ASP A 319 21.62 -20.80 -11.59
CA ASP A 319 22.68 -21.61 -12.23
C ASP A 319 23.99 -20.81 -12.41
N GLY A 320 23.94 -19.48 -12.26
CA GLY A 320 25.08 -18.57 -12.40
C GLY A 320 25.55 -18.33 -13.84
N ALA A 321 24.85 -18.85 -14.85
CA ALA A 321 25.26 -18.79 -16.25
C ALA A 321 25.05 -17.40 -16.86
N ILE A 322 23.89 -16.78 -16.60
CA ILE A 322 23.55 -15.44 -17.11
C ILE A 322 23.34 -14.45 -15.96
N TYR A 323 22.48 -14.80 -15.01
CA TYR A 323 22.17 -13.97 -13.87
C TYR A 323 22.62 -14.63 -12.55
N ARG A 324 22.76 -13.77 -11.55
CA ARG A 324 23.16 -14.10 -10.19
C ARG A 324 21.99 -14.55 -9.33
N GLY A 325 22.33 -15.26 -8.26
CA GLY A 325 21.38 -15.66 -7.23
C GLY A 325 20.66 -14.44 -6.64
N GLY A 326 21.37 -13.36 -6.30
CA GLY A 326 20.77 -12.16 -5.72
C GLY A 326 20.26 -11.16 -6.78
N VAL A 327 21.07 -10.12 -7.02
CA VAL A 327 20.73 -9.01 -7.93
C VAL A 327 21.62 -9.05 -9.18
N SER A 328 20.99 -9.08 -10.35
CA SER A 328 21.67 -8.84 -11.63
C SER A 328 21.18 -7.57 -12.25
N CYS A 329 22.08 -6.62 -12.46
CA CYS A 329 21.69 -5.31 -12.97
C CYS A 329 22.69 -4.77 -13.97
N THR A 330 22.28 -4.72 -15.24
CA THR A 330 23.02 -4.08 -16.32
C THR A 330 22.52 -2.65 -16.57
N GLY A 331 21.53 -2.21 -15.79
CA GLY A 331 20.94 -0.88 -15.84
C GLY A 331 21.81 0.19 -15.15
N ALA A 332 22.69 0.90 -15.88
CA ALA A 332 23.56 1.99 -15.41
C ALA A 332 22.86 3.10 -14.58
N MET A 333 21.56 3.31 -14.81
CA MET A 333 20.78 4.40 -14.20
C MET A 333 19.79 3.94 -13.12
N VAL A 334 19.85 2.67 -12.71
CA VAL A 334 18.98 2.14 -11.65
C VAL A 334 19.54 2.53 -10.29
N SER A 335 18.74 3.22 -9.48
CA SER A 335 19.07 3.46 -8.07
C SER A 335 18.75 2.21 -7.27
N ALA A 336 19.78 1.57 -6.73
CA ALA A 336 19.68 0.33 -5.98
C ALA A 336 20.10 0.49 -4.50
N ALA A 337 19.69 1.57 -3.85
CA ALA A 337 20.09 1.93 -2.49
C ALA A 337 19.25 1.25 -1.39
N GLY A 338 19.80 1.12 -0.18
CA GLY A 338 19.07 0.65 1.01
C GLY A 338 18.69 -0.83 1.03
N ASN A 339 19.16 -1.65 0.08
CA ASN A 339 18.82 -3.06 0.03
C ASN A 339 19.65 -3.89 1.00
N LEU A 340 19.05 -4.96 1.50
CA LEU A 340 19.71 -6.05 2.19
C LEU A 340 19.76 -7.27 1.28
N ILE A 341 20.95 -7.61 0.78
CA ILE A 341 21.17 -8.72 -0.16
C ILE A 341 21.98 -9.80 0.54
N TYR A 342 21.39 -10.95 0.79
CA TYR A 342 21.95 -11.89 1.75
C TYR A 342 21.75 -13.34 1.36
N ARG A 343 22.83 -14.14 1.45
CA ARG A 343 22.75 -15.62 1.37
C ARG A 343 22.12 -16.16 0.09
N ASN A 344 22.18 -15.41 -1.00
CA ASN A 344 21.82 -15.95 -2.31
C ASN A 344 22.91 -16.91 -2.78
N SER A 345 22.55 -17.93 -3.55
CA SER A 345 23.49 -18.99 -3.97
C SER A 345 23.48 -19.22 -5.48
N GLU A 346 24.56 -19.82 -5.96
CA GLU A 346 24.72 -20.25 -7.34
C GLU A 346 25.22 -21.70 -7.38
N ALA A 347 25.06 -22.38 -8.51
CA ALA A 347 25.77 -23.64 -8.75
C ALA A 347 27.29 -23.43 -8.64
N ASP A 348 27.99 -24.35 -7.97
CA ASP A 348 29.45 -24.34 -7.86
C ASP A 348 30.16 -25.07 -9.03
N GLY A 349 29.39 -25.65 -9.96
CA GLY A 349 29.89 -26.46 -11.07
C GLY A 349 30.26 -27.91 -10.69
N LEU A 350 30.17 -28.27 -9.41
CA LEU A 350 30.45 -29.60 -8.85
C LEU A 350 29.19 -30.27 -8.27
N GLY A 351 28.02 -29.67 -8.48
CA GLY A 351 26.72 -30.12 -7.98
C GLY A 351 26.37 -29.58 -6.58
N GLY A 352 27.23 -28.76 -5.98
CA GLY A 352 26.97 -28.03 -4.75
C GLY A 352 26.49 -26.59 -4.99
N LEU A 353 26.51 -25.80 -3.92
CA LEU A 353 26.15 -24.39 -3.95
C LEU A 353 27.34 -23.55 -3.51
N LYS A 354 27.60 -22.47 -4.24
CA LYS A 354 28.48 -21.39 -3.79
C LYS A 354 27.65 -20.19 -3.37
N THR A 355 28.18 -19.44 -2.41
CA THR A 355 27.66 -18.15 -2.01
C THR A 355 28.85 -17.23 -1.82
N ASP A 356 29.09 -16.37 -2.81
CA ASP A 356 30.17 -15.39 -2.80
C ASP A 356 29.62 -13.97 -3.08
N ALA A 357 30.51 -12.97 -3.05
CA ALA A 357 30.11 -11.58 -3.26
C ALA A 357 29.51 -11.34 -4.66
N ASN A 358 29.98 -12.06 -5.69
CA ASN A 358 29.46 -11.96 -7.05
C ASN A 358 28.08 -12.62 -7.15
N THR A 359 27.82 -13.67 -6.38
CA THR A 359 26.51 -14.32 -6.27
C THR A 359 25.45 -13.40 -5.66
N GLN A 360 25.84 -12.54 -4.72
CA GLN A 360 24.90 -11.57 -4.15
C GLN A 360 24.52 -10.50 -5.17
N ARG A 361 25.50 -9.96 -5.92
CA ARG A 361 25.23 -8.93 -6.92
C ARG A 361 26.24 -8.91 -8.06
N ASN A 362 25.74 -8.68 -9.28
CA ASN A 362 26.56 -8.31 -10.44
C ASN A 362 26.34 -6.83 -10.75
N ALA A 363 27.40 -6.02 -10.59
CA ALA A 363 27.30 -4.58 -10.32
C ALA A 363 27.94 -3.67 -11.39
N THR A 364 27.77 -3.97 -12.68
CA THR A 364 28.23 -3.02 -13.71
C THR A 364 27.19 -1.94 -14.05
N GLY A 365 25.90 -2.16 -13.76
CA GLY A 365 24.84 -1.17 -14.01
C GLY A 365 24.32 -0.42 -12.77
N CYS A 366 23.81 -1.14 -11.77
CA CYS A 366 23.08 -0.50 -10.67
C CYS A 366 23.95 0.36 -9.74
N GLN A 367 23.37 1.46 -9.26
CA GLN A 367 23.95 2.32 -8.22
C GLN A 367 23.52 1.83 -6.83
N PHE A 368 24.31 0.96 -6.22
CA PHE A 368 23.94 0.29 -4.96
C PHE A 368 23.92 1.18 -3.70
N GLY A 369 24.49 2.38 -3.74
CA GLY A 369 24.47 3.30 -2.59
C GLY A 369 24.94 2.63 -1.28
N ASN A 370 24.13 2.74 -0.23
CA ASN A 370 24.34 2.13 1.09
C ASN A 370 23.88 0.66 1.20
N SER A 371 23.51 -0.01 0.11
CA SER A 371 23.05 -1.41 0.16
C SER A 371 24.13 -2.36 0.67
N LEU A 372 23.73 -3.26 1.56
CA LEU A 372 24.57 -4.31 2.13
C LEU A 372 24.41 -5.61 1.33
N ALA A 373 25.53 -6.20 0.90
CA ALA A 373 25.55 -7.49 0.22
C ALA A 373 26.48 -8.45 0.98
N LEU A 374 25.93 -9.56 1.47
CA LEU A 374 26.65 -10.52 2.32
C LEU A 374 26.46 -11.95 1.83
N ALA A 375 27.59 -12.63 1.65
CA ALA A 375 27.63 -13.99 1.17
C ALA A 375 27.53 -15.05 2.28
N THR A 376 27.79 -14.71 3.54
CA THR A 376 27.89 -15.72 4.61
C THR A 376 27.24 -15.28 5.92
N ASP A 377 27.10 -16.25 6.82
CA ASP A 377 26.41 -16.13 8.10
C ASP A 377 27.28 -15.77 9.25
N ALA A 378 28.58 -15.62 9.00
CA ALA A 378 29.49 -15.10 10.00
C ALA A 378 28.97 -13.77 10.59
N ALA A 379 28.14 -13.03 9.84
CA ALA A 379 27.53 -11.79 10.26
C ALA A 379 26.24 -11.93 11.09
N ASN A 380 25.59 -13.10 11.18
CA ASN A 380 24.24 -13.33 11.75
C ASN A 380 23.36 -12.06 11.80
N LEU A 381 22.56 -11.83 10.77
CA LEU A 381 21.80 -10.58 10.62
C LEU A 381 20.66 -10.39 11.63
N GLY A 382 20.44 -11.34 12.55
CA GLY A 382 19.42 -11.22 13.59
C GLY A 382 18.00 -11.18 13.03
N LEU A 383 17.76 -11.72 11.84
CA LEU A 383 16.42 -11.83 11.27
C LEU A 383 15.59 -12.84 12.07
N LYS A 384 14.30 -12.57 12.25
CA LYS A 384 13.44 -13.32 13.19
C LYS A 384 13.34 -14.83 12.93
N SER A 385 13.02 -15.25 11.71
CA SER A 385 12.96 -16.68 11.32
C SER A 385 13.19 -16.86 9.82
N PRO A 386 14.37 -16.49 9.30
CA PRO A 386 14.61 -16.52 7.85
C PRO A 386 14.68 -17.93 7.29
N ALA A 387 14.96 -18.96 8.11
CA ALA A 387 15.23 -20.33 7.67
C ALA A 387 14.11 -21.35 7.97
N THR A 388 13.05 -20.95 8.66
CA THR A 388 11.96 -21.85 9.08
C THR A 388 10.63 -21.29 8.61
N GLN A 389 9.77 -22.10 7.99
CA GLN A 389 8.45 -21.65 7.57
C GLN A 389 7.48 -21.49 8.77
N PRO A 390 6.63 -20.46 8.79
CA PRO A 390 6.57 -19.35 7.83
C PRO A 390 7.82 -18.47 7.93
N PHE A 391 8.45 -18.18 6.78
CA PHE A 391 9.68 -17.40 6.76
C PHE A 391 9.41 -15.97 7.23
N ASP A 392 10.27 -15.48 8.11
CA ASP A 392 10.14 -14.16 8.71
C ASP A 392 11.49 -13.41 8.60
N PHE A 393 11.48 -12.38 7.77
CA PHE A 393 12.64 -11.55 7.43
C PHE A 393 12.62 -10.19 8.13
N HIS A 394 11.76 -9.99 9.15
CA HIS A 394 11.78 -8.80 9.96
C HIS A 394 13.07 -8.72 10.79
N LEU A 395 13.54 -7.50 10.97
CA LEU A 395 14.65 -7.16 11.84
C LEU A 395 14.24 -7.38 13.29
N THR A 396 15.23 -7.64 14.14
CA THR A 396 15.00 -7.81 15.58
C THR A 396 16.01 -7.00 16.38
N ALA A 397 15.84 -6.97 17.71
CA ALA A 397 16.81 -6.38 18.61
C ALA A 397 18.21 -7.02 18.55
N THR A 398 18.35 -8.18 17.89
CA THR A 398 19.64 -8.85 17.66
C THR A 398 20.27 -8.50 16.32
N SER A 399 19.56 -7.76 15.46
CA SER A 399 20.10 -7.29 14.18
C SER A 399 21.24 -6.29 14.41
N PRO A 400 22.36 -6.41 13.67
CA PRO A 400 23.52 -5.56 13.89
C PRO A 400 23.29 -4.14 13.39
N SER A 401 24.05 -3.18 13.91
CA SER A 401 24.04 -1.77 13.47
C SER A 401 24.54 -1.55 12.03
N SER A 402 25.02 -2.61 11.37
CA SER A 402 25.29 -2.58 9.93
C SER A 402 24.02 -2.75 9.09
N VAL A 403 22.89 -3.08 9.73
CA VAL A 403 21.57 -3.23 9.11
C VAL A 403 20.58 -2.26 9.75
N VAL A 404 20.54 -2.22 11.09
CA VAL A 404 19.71 -1.28 11.87
C VAL A 404 20.42 0.08 11.98
N ASP A 405 19.71 1.17 11.76
CA ASP A 405 20.20 2.55 11.73
C ASP A 405 21.46 2.69 10.83
N ALA A 406 21.55 1.90 9.76
CA ALA A 406 22.77 1.76 8.95
C ALA A 406 23.13 3.00 8.11
N GLY A 407 22.26 4.02 8.13
CA GLY A 407 22.46 5.30 7.46
C GLY A 407 21.65 5.46 6.18
N GLY A 408 21.84 6.61 5.54
CA GLY A 408 21.03 7.03 4.40
C GLY A 408 19.83 7.87 4.82
N SER A 409 19.24 8.57 3.86
CA SER A 409 17.99 9.31 4.03
C SER A 409 16.88 8.55 3.32
N CYS A 410 15.81 8.25 4.04
CA CYS A 410 14.62 7.61 3.53
C CYS A 410 13.39 8.32 4.09
N ILE A 411 12.31 8.22 3.35
CA ILE A 411 10.98 8.69 3.74
C ILE A 411 9.97 7.67 3.21
N GLY A 412 8.80 7.64 3.83
CA GLY A 412 7.71 6.77 3.42
C GLY A 412 7.46 5.69 4.46
N ILE A 413 7.12 4.51 3.99
CA ILE A 413 6.76 3.37 4.83
C ILE A 413 7.62 2.15 4.51
N ASP A 414 7.76 1.22 5.43
CA ASP A 414 8.40 -0.09 5.25
C ASP A 414 7.40 -1.15 4.76
N PHE A 415 7.79 -2.42 4.82
CA PHE A 415 6.96 -3.56 4.45
C PHE A 415 5.63 -3.61 5.22
N ASP A 416 5.64 -3.34 6.52
CA ASP A 416 4.49 -3.41 7.43
C ASP A 416 3.74 -2.07 7.56
N ALA A 417 3.99 -1.13 6.65
CA ALA A 417 3.40 0.21 6.63
C ALA A 417 3.83 1.10 7.80
N GLN A 418 4.95 0.81 8.45
CA GLN A 418 5.55 1.64 9.48
C GLN A 418 6.36 2.76 8.85
N ALA A 419 6.38 3.94 9.45
CA ALA A 419 7.08 5.09 8.89
C ALA A 419 8.60 4.89 8.89
N ARG A 420 9.29 5.34 7.85
CA ARG A 420 10.76 5.40 7.82
C ARG A 420 11.28 6.84 7.95
N PRO A 421 12.41 7.08 8.64
CA PRO A 421 13.09 6.14 9.53
C PRO A 421 12.38 5.97 10.88
N ILE A 422 12.54 4.80 11.51
CA ILE A 422 12.30 4.62 12.94
C ILE A 422 13.66 4.70 13.64
N GLY A 423 13.86 5.74 14.45
CA GLY A 423 15.12 5.95 15.16
C GLY A 423 15.96 7.07 14.55
N SER A 424 17.27 6.82 14.40
CA SER A 424 18.25 7.85 14.03
C SER A 424 18.58 7.86 12.54
N ALA A 425 18.40 6.72 11.86
CA ALA A 425 18.64 6.52 10.45
C ALA A 425 17.77 5.39 9.91
N CYS A 426 17.85 5.14 8.60
CA CYS A 426 17.08 4.08 7.96
C CYS A 426 17.78 2.72 8.10
N ASP A 427 16.95 1.69 8.19
CA ASP A 427 17.38 0.31 8.20
C ASP A 427 17.50 -0.25 6.79
N LEU A 428 18.50 -1.11 6.56
CA LEU A 428 18.64 -1.80 5.28
C LEU A 428 17.64 -2.94 5.15
N GLY A 429 17.06 -3.07 3.96
CA GLY A 429 16.08 -4.09 3.64
C GLY A 429 14.64 -3.57 3.69
N ALA A 430 13.69 -4.49 3.59
CA ALA A 430 12.26 -4.17 3.45
C ALA A 430 11.59 -3.71 4.74
N ASP A 431 12.16 -4.02 5.88
CA ASP A 431 11.62 -3.77 7.22
C ASP A 431 12.38 -2.63 7.92
N GLU A 432 11.69 -1.86 8.76
CA GLU A 432 12.32 -1.03 9.80
C GLU A 432 12.14 -1.69 11.15
N PHE A 433 13.24 -1.83 11.88
CA PHE A 433 13.21 -2.33 13.23
C PHE A 433 12.44 -1.39 14.14
N LYS A 434 11.40 -1.93 14.76
CA LYS A 434 10.65 -1.28 15.83
C LYS A 434 10.99 -1.94 17.17
N PRO A 435 11.66 -1.21 18.10
CA PRO A 435 12.05 -1.71 19.41
C PRO A 435 10.90 -2.25 20.29
#